data_AF-A0A7Y5R120-F1
#
_entry.id   AF-A0A7Y5R120-F1
#
_cell.length_a   1.000
_cell.length_b   1.000
_cell.length_c   1.000
_cell.angle_alpha   90.00
_cell.angle_beta   90.00
_cell.angle_gamma   90.00
#
_symmetry.space_group_name_H-M   'P 1'
#
loop_
_entity.id
_entity.type
_entity.pdbx_description
1 polymer ?
#
loop_
_entity_poly.entity_id
_entity_poly.type
_entity_poly.pdbx_seq_one_letter_code
_entity_poly.pdbx_strand_id
1 'polypeptide(L)' 'DMQVTVADAESLAKAQPKAKLAIIDGMNHVLKMVPVDQAAQMRSYGDPTLPVAPALVDAIAGHIRAIGG' A
#
# COMPACT_ATOMS: atom_id res chain seq x y z
N ASP A 1 -0.75 -1.37 -7.57
CA ASP A 1 -0.26 -2.77 -7.55
C ASP A 1 -0.77 -3.52 -8.78
N MET A 2 0.07 -4.37 -9.37
CA MET A 2 -0.30 -5.23 -10.52
C MET A 2 -0.70 -6.65 -10.08
N GLN A 3 -0.37 -7.07 -8.87
CA GLN A 3 -0.63 -8.44 -8.38
C GLN A 3 -2.00 -8.60 -7.73
N VAL A 4 -2.53 -7.53 -7.14
CA VAL A 4 -3.81 -7.53 -6.44
C VAL A 4 -4.62 -6.32 -6.90
N THR A 5 -5.93 -6.50 -7.07
CA THR A 5 -6.81 -5.44 -7.56
C THR A 5 -7.33 -4.57 -6.41
N VAL A 6 -7.74 -3.34 -6.72
CA VAL A 6 -8.43 -2.46 -5.75
C VAL A 6 -9.76 -3.09 -5.29
N ALA A 7 -10.46 -3.80 -6.19
CA ALA A 7 -11.72 -4.46 -5.88
C ALA A 7 -11.60 -5.54 -4.80
N ASP A 8 -10.47 -6.26 -4.76
CA ASP A 8 -10.18 -7.23 -3.71
C ASP A 8 -10.02 -6.53 -2.35
N ALA A 9 -9.30 -5.40 -2.31
CA ALA A 9 -9.12 -4.60 -1.10
C ALA A 9 -10.45 -4.02 -0.59
N GLU A 10 -11.30 -3.53 -1.49
CA GLU A 10 -12.65 -3.06 -1.14
C GLU A 10 -13.53 -4.19 -0.59
N SER A 11 -13.44 -5.39 -1.17
CA SER A 11 -14.20 -6.56 -0.70
C SER A 11 -13.79 -6.97 0.71
N LEU A 12 -12.48 -6.96 1.02
CA LEU A 12 -11.97 -7.21 2.37
C LEU A 12 -12.43 -6.15 3.38
N ALA A 13 -12.40 -4.87 3.01
CA ALA A 13 -12.86 -3.79 3.87
C ALA A 13 -14.37 -3.89 4.17
N LYS A 14 -15.18 -4.31 3.21
CA LYS A 14 -16.62 -4.58 3.42
C LYS A 14 -16.87 -5.75 4.37
N ALA A 15 -16.03 -6.78 4.34
CA ALA A 15 -16.16 -7.96 5.19
C ALA A 15 -15.76 -7.72 6.66
N GLN A 16 -14.92 -6.72 6.94
CA GLN A 16 -14.53 -6.33 8.29
C GLN A 16 -14.82 -4.84 8.53
N PRO A 17 -15.99 -4.48 9.09
CA PRO A 17 -16.39 -3.09 9.31
C PRO A 17 -15.46 -2.27 10.21
N LYS A 18 -14.62 -2.92 11.02
CA LYS A 18 -13.60 -2.24 11.85
C LYS A 18 -12.30 -1.95 11.09
N ALA A 19 -12.11 -2.50 9.90
CA ALA A 19 -10.93 -2.27 9.10
C ALA A 19 -10.98 -0.88 8.45
N LYS A 20 -9.81 -0.26 8.29
CA LYS A 20 -9.66 0.99 7.55
C LYS A 20 -9.02 0.69 6.20
N LEU A 21 -9.68 1.09 5.12
CA LEU A 21 -9.14 0.99 3.77
C LEU A 21 -8.36 2.26 3.43
N ALA A 22 -7.14 2.09 2.91
CA ALA A 22 -6.32 3.16 2.35
C ALA A 22 -5.80 2.71 0.97
N ILE A 23 -6.23 3.40 -0.09
CA ILE A 23 -5.74 3.18 -1.45
C ILE A 23 -4.63 4.18 -1.72
N ILE A 24 -3.46 3.69 -2.14
CA ILE A 24 -2.27 4.50 -2.41
C ILE A 24 -1.88 4.31 -3.87
N ASP A 25 -2.22 5.29 -4.70
CA ASP A 25 -1.95 5.24 -6.13
C ASP A 25 -0.45 5.25 -6.41
N GLY A 26 -0.01 4.39 -7.33
CA GLY A 26 1.41 4.24 -7.68
C GLY A 26 2.23 3.41 -6.69
N MET A 27 1.63 2.96 -5.58
CA MET A 27 2.27 1.98 -4.70
C MET A 27 2.17 0.58 -5.30
N ASN A 28 3.29 -0.14 -5.30
CA ASN A 28 3.34 -1.53 -5.71
C ASN A 28 3.29 -2.50 -4.53
N HIS A 29 3.36 -3.79 -4.86
CA HIS A 29 3.21 -4.87 -3.89
C HIS A 29 4.27 -4.85 -2.77
N VAL A 30 5.48 -4.40 -3.07
CA VAL A 30 6.57 -4.26 -2.07
C VAL A 30 6.53 -2.92 -1.33
N LEU A 31 5.38 -2.24 -1.36
CA LEU A 31 5.08 -1.03 -0.59
C LEU A 31 5.92 0.19 -1.00
N LYS A 32 6.37 0.23 -2.25
CA LYS A 32 7.21 1.29 -2.82
C LYS A 32 6.45 2.04 -3.91
N MET A 33 6.80 3.31 -4.10
CA MET A 33 6.31 4.11 -5.21
C MET A 33 7.08 3.74 -6.47
N VAL A 34 6.42 3.08 -7.41
CA VAL A 34 7.08 2.54 -8.61
C VAL A 34 6.22 2.81 -9.85
N PRO A 35 6.80 3.32 -10.95
CA PRO A 35 6.09 3.46 -12.21
C PRO A 35 5.47 2.13 -12.66
N VAL A 36 4.38 2.19 -13.43
CA VAL A 36 3.69 1.00 -13.96
C VAL A 36 4.51 0.16 -14.95
N ASP A 37 5.68 0.66 -15.36
CA ASP A 37 6.64 -0.08 -16.19
C ASP A 37 7.06 -1.40 -15.54
N GLN A 38 6.93 -2.51 -16.27
CA GLN A 38 7.17 -3.86 -15.75
C GLN A 38 8.63 -4.05 -15.28
N ALA A 39 9.60 -3.45 -15.96
CA ALA A 39 11.01 -3.55 -15.57
C ALA A 39 11.29 -2.79 -14.27
N ALA A 40 10.69 -1.62 -14.07
CA ALA A 40 10.74 -0.89 -12.80
C ALA A 40 10.10 -1.68 -11.66
N GLN A 41 8.95 -2.32 -11.92
CA GLN A 41 8.23 -3.15 -10.96
C GLN A 41 9.09 -4.32 -10.47
N MET A 42 9.72 -5.06 -11.40
CA MET A 42 10.61 -6.17 -11.04
C MET A 42 11.86 -5.71 -10.27
N ARG A 43 12.50 -4.61 -10.69
CA ARG A 43 13.69 -4.08 -10.00
C ARG A 43 13.42 -3.69 -8.55
N SER A 44 12.21 -3.20 -8.26
CA SER A 44 11.85 -2.72 -6.92
C SER A 44 11.95 -3.77 -5.80
N TYR A 45 11.87 -5.07 -6.15
CA TYR A 45 12.01 -6.19 -5.21
C TYR A 45 13.43 -6.31 -4.64
N GLY A 46 14.45 -5.99 -5.45
CA GLY A 46 15.85 -6.14 -5.09
C GLY A 46 16.57 -4.84 -4.73
N ASP A 47 15.90 -3.69 -4.85
CA ASP A 47 16.50 -2.38 -4.63
C ASP A 47 16.21 -1.84 -3.21
N PRO A 48 17.17 -1.89 -2.27
CA PRO A 48 16.98 -1.40 -0.90
C PRO A 48 17.02 0.13 -0.80
N THR A 49 17.43 0.84 -1.86
CA THR A 49 17.54 2.31 -1.85
C THR A 49 16.19 3.00 -2.05
N LEU A 50 15.21 2.27 -2.59
CA LEU A 50 13.85 2.78 -2.75
C LEU A 50 13.14 2.85 -1.40
N PRO A 51 12.67 4.05 -0.98
CA PRO A 51 11.96 4.19 0.28
C PRO A 51 10.58 3.53 0.23
N VAL A 52 10.09 3.15 1.41
CA VAL A 52 8.68 2.81 1.59
C VAL A 52 7.82 4.02 1.25
N ALA A 53 6.65 3.79 0.63
CA ALA A 53 5.71 4.84 0.26
C ALA A 53 5.36 5.71 1.49
N PRO A 54 5.67 7.03 1.50
CA PRO A 54 5.43 7.88 2.66
C PRO A 54 3.97 7.88 3.13
N ALA A 55 3.03 7.90 2.17
CA ALA A 55 1.60 7.86 2.45
C ALA A 55 1.15 6.59 3.21
N LEU A 56 1.86 5.47 3.02
CA LEU A 56 1.60 4.24 3.78
C LEU A 56 1.98 4.41 5.25
N VAL A 57 3.17 4.98 5.50
CA VAL A 57 3.66 5.24 6.85
C VAL A 57 2.71 6.19 7.58
N ASP A 58 2.28 7.26 6.91
CA ASP A 58 1.31 8.22 7.46
C ASP A 58 -0.04 7.55 7.77
N ALA A 59 -0.55 6.71 6.87
CA ALA A 59 -1.81 5.99 7.06
C ALA A 59 -1.76 5.05 8.28
N ILE A 60 -0.68 4.28 8.42
CA ILE A 60 -0.49 3.34 9.56
C ILE A 60 -0.32 4.12 10.86
N ALA A 61 0.57 5.12 10.88
CA ALA A 61 0.81 5.93 12.08
C ALA A 61 -0.47 6.65 12.54
N GLY A 62 -1.24 7.19 11.58
CA GLY A 62 -2.55 7.79 11.84
C GLY A 62 -3.56 6.79 12.39
N HIS A 63 -3.58 5.56 11.87
CA HIS A 63 -4.46 4.51 12.38
C HIS A 63 -4.12 4.11 13.82
N ILE A 64 -2.82 3.90 14.13
CA ILE A 64 -2.36 3.57 15.49
C ILE A 64 -2.74 4.66 16.50
N ARG A 65 -2.55 5.94 16.13
CA ARG A 65 -2.94 7.07 16.98
C ARG A 65 -4.45 7.11 17.24
N ALA A 66 -5.25 6.77 16.24
CA ALA A 66 -6.72 6.79 16.35
C ALA A 66 -7.30 5.65 17.22
N ILE A 67 -6.56 4.56 17.43
CA ILE A 67 -7.00 3.44 18.30
C ILE A 67 -6.43 3.51 19.73
N GLY A 68 -5.34 4.26 19.92
CA GLY A 68 -4.65 4.39 21.20
C GLY A 68 -5.03 5.64 22.02
N GLY A 69 -5.87 6.52 21.48
CA GLY A 69 -6.45 7.66 22.17
C GLY A 69 -7.93 7.43 22.45
#